data_AF-A0A1V9FD41-F1
#
_entry.id   AF-A0A1V9FD41-F1
#
_cell.length_a   1.000
_cell.length_b   1.000
_cell.length_c   1.000
_cell.angle_alpha   90.00
_cell.angle_beta   90.00
_cell.angle_gamma   90.00
#
_symmetry.space_group_name_H-M   'P 1'
#
loop_
_entity.id
_entity.type
_entity.pdbx_description
1 polymer ?
#
loop_
_entity_poly.entity_id
_entity_poly.type
_entity_poly.pdbx_seq_one_letter_code
_entity_poly.pdbx_strand_id
1 'polypeptide(L)'
;MTGLLILIMAFSSPFIPPDEIYVGKSFPWEIYYDLHKERITIEIYGIKYGKHDNLKSTSSTKDIIAKSDIGKLYRKGDDLYYANEELKVNVKLEKKKYSQKIDNRRYKIFEIDAFNRISILKDSLEVKDYKFEWNVKNDYLYFRDNHLSDDYKPEYIRKFYGQK
;
A
#
# COMPACT_ATOMS: atom_id res chain seq x y z
N MET A 1 -32.00 -20.27 34.10
CA MET A 1 -31.50 -19.22 33.18
C MET A 1 -30.14 -19.65 32.68
N THR A 2 -30.09 -20.31 31.53
CA THR A 2 -28.86 -20.73 30.85
C THR A 2 -28.46 -19.62 29.88
N GLY A 3 -27.42 -18.87 30.23
CA GLY A 3 -26.82 -17.87 29.36
C GLY A 3 -26.01 -18.54 28.25
N LEU A 4 -26.49 -18.43 27.01
CA LEU A 4 -25.78 -18.88 25.82
C LEU A 4 -24.73 -17.81 25.46
N LEU A 5 -23.46 -18.09 25.76
CA LEU A 5 -22.33 -17.32 25.25
C LEU A 5 -22.07 -17.74 23.80
N ILE A 6 -22.44 -16.89 22.84
CA ILE A 6 -22.04 -17.06 21.45
C ILE A 6 -20.61 -16.55 21.32
N LEU A 7 -19.66 -17.49 21.26
CA LEU A 7 -18.28 -17.22 20.88
C LEU A 7 -18.25 -16.96 19.37
N ILE A 8 -18.25 -15.70 18.96
CA ILE A 8 -18.02 -15.33 17.55
C ILE A 8 -16.53 -15.58 17.28
N MET A 9 -16.22 -16.78 16.80
CA MET A 9 -14.93 -17.02 16.14
C MET A 9 -14.93 -16.18 14.87
N ALA A 10 -14.27 -15.03 14.93
CA ALA A 10 -13.89 -14.29 13.73
C ALA A 10 -12.97 -15.21 12.91
N PHE A 11 -13.55 -15.92 11.94
CA PHE A 11 -12.80 -16.64 10.93
C PHE A 11 -12.05 -15.61 10.09
N SER A 12 -10.85 -15.24 10.52
CA SER A 12 -9.87 -14.66 9.63
C SER A 12 -9.48 -15.74 8.64
N SER A 13 -10.16 -15.78 7.49
CA SER A 13 -9.76 -16.63 6.37
C SER A 13 -8.25 -16.45 6.15
N PRO A 14 -7.46 -17.54 6.09
CA PRO A 14 -6.04 -17.43 5.82
C PRO A 14 -5.88 -16.84 4.42
N PHE A 15 -5.47 -15.58 4.34
CA PHE A 15 -5.17 -14.96 3.07
C PHE A 15 -3.93 -15.62 2.48
N ILE A 16 -4.06 -16.03 1.22
CA ILE A 16 -2.99 -16.62 0.45
C ILE A 16 -2.35 -15.47 -0.32
N PRO A 17 -1.03 -15.20 -0.15
CA PRO A 17 -0.38 -14.17 -0.95
C PRO A 17 -0.62 -14.42 -2.44
N PRO A 18 -0.70 -13.37 -3.28
CA PRO A 18 -1.04 -13.55 -4.68
C PRO A 18 0.04 -14.40 -5.37
N ASP A 19 -0.34 -15.25 -6.31
CA ASP A 19 0.63 -16.05 -7.08
C ASP A 19 1.51 -15.18 -7.97
N GLU A 20 0.95 -14.06 -8.44
CA GLU A 20 1.58 -13.13 -9.37
C GLU A 20 1.32 -11.68 -8.96
N ILE A 21 2.25 -10.81 -9.38
CA ILE A 21 2.16 -9.36 -9.20
C ILE A 21 2.77 -8.67 -10.42
N TYR A 22 2.29 -7.47 -10.73
CA TYR A 22 2.89 -6.65 -11.76
C TYR A 22 4.08 -5.89 -11.19
N VAL A 23 5.20 -5.90 -11.92
CA VAL A 23 6.44 -5.23 -11.54
C VAL A 23 6.92 -4.36 -12.69
N GLY A 24 7.19 -3.09 -12.40
CA GLY A 24 7.87 -2.15 -13.29
C GLY A 24 9.20 -1.71 -12.71
N LYS A 25 10.22 -1.50 -13.57
CA LYS A 25 11.55 -1.06 -13.15
C LYS A 25 12.03 0.08 -14.03
N SER A 26 12.49 1.14 -13.39
CA SER A 26 13.25 2.22 -14.03
C SER A 26 14.13 2.84 -12.97
N PHE A 27 15.44 2.62 -13.04
CA PHE A 27 16.37 3.04 -11.98
C PHE A 27 16.18 4.53 -11.64
N PRO A 28 16.07 4.91 -10.35
CA PRO A 28 16.24 4.10 -9.12
C PRO A 28 14.95 3.41 -8.59
N TRP A 29 13.89 3.37 -9.39
CA TRP A 29 12.54 3.00 -8.99
C TRP A 29 12.17 1.55 -9.32
N GLU A 30 11.42 0.95 -8.40
CA GLU A 30 10.72 -0.32 -8.58
C GLU A 30 9.26 -0.12 -8.19
N ILE A 31 8.36 -0.54 -9.08
CA ILE A 31 6.92 -0.28 -8.98
C ILE A 31 6.21 -1.62 -8.88
N TYR A 32 5.28 -1.74 -7.93
CA TYR A 32 4.47 -2.94 -7.75
C TYR A 32 2.99 -2.62 -7.89
N TYR A 33 2.27 -3.52 -8.55
CA TYR A 33 0.82 -3.45 -8.67
C TYR A 33 0.19 -4.83 -8.48
N ASP A 34 -0.70 -4.92 -7.50
CA ASP A 34 -1.39 -6.13 -7.11
C ASP A 34 -2.85 -6.06 -7.54
N LEU A 35 -3.22 -6.88 -8.53
CA LEU A 35 -4.58 -6.89 -9.09
C LEU A 35 -5.65 -7.40 -8.10
N HIS A 36 -5.25 -8.09 -7.03
CA HIS A 36 -6.18 -8.71 -6.09
C HIS A 36 -6.66 -7.74 -5.00
N LYS A 37 -6.06 -6.55 -4.93
CA LYS A 37 -6.52 -5.50 -4.03
C LYS A 37 -7.76 -4.82 -4.61
N GLU A 38 -8.80 -4.71 -3.79
CA GLU A 38 -10.02 -3.95 -4.13
C GLU A 38 -9.70 -2.50 -4.47
N ARG A 39 -8.83 -1.87 -3.67
CA ARG A 39 -8.31 -0.54 -3.96
C ARG A 39 -7.12 -0.65 -4.90
N ILE A 40 -7.16 0.09 -6.01
CA ILE A 40 -6.06 0.17 -6.97
C ILE A 40 -4.91 0.95 -6.31
N THR A 41 -3.94 0.23 -5.75
CA THR A 41 -2.76 0.81 -5.09
C THR A 41 -1.51 0.45 -5.85
N ILE A 42 -0.70 1.47 -6.16
CA ILE A 42 0.64 1.32 -6.71
C ILE A 42 1.64 1.52 -5.58
N GLU A 43 2.50 0.52 -5.36
CA GLU A 43 3.52 0.55 -4.33
C GLU A 43 4.85 0.94 -4.98
N ILE A 44 5.38 2.11 -4.60
CA ILE A 44 6.56 2.72 -5.23
C ILE A 44 7.73 2.58 -4.29
N TYR A 45 8.78 1.91 -4.75
CA TYR A 45 10.04 1.76 -4.03
C TYR A 45 11.17 2.53 -4.70
N GLY A 46 12.00 3.19 -3.90
CA GLY A 46 13.26 3.82 -4.33
C GLY A 46 14.29 3.85 -3.20
N ILE A 47 15.42 4.52 -3.42
CA ILE A 47 16.46 4.68 -2.39
C ILE A 47 15.90 5.51 -1.23
N LYS A 48 15.69 4.87 -0.08
CA LYS A 48 15.03 5.47 1.11
C LYS A 48 13.65 6.07 0.82
N TYR A 49 13.00 5.59 -0.24
CA TYR A 49 11.68 6.06 -0.65
C TYR A 49 10.71 4.88 -0.67
N GLY A 50 9.54 5.10 -0.10
CA GLY A 50 8.42 4.19 -0.08
C GLY A 50 7.13 5.00 -0.03
N LYS A 51 6.23 4.78 -0.99
CA LYS A 51 4.93 5.45 -1.05
C LYS A 51 3.88 4.49 -1.59
N HIS A 52 2.69 4.55 -0.99
CA HIS A 52 1.49 3.97 -1.57
C HIS A 52 0.73 5.05 -2.32
N ASP A 53 0.70 4.93 -3.64
CA ASP A 53 -0.16 5.75 -4.49
C ASP A 53 -1.51 5.06 -4.64
N ASN A 54 -2.59 5.69 -4.20
CA ASN A 54 -3.93 5.10 -4.21
C ASN A 54 -4.76 5.75 -5.31
N LEU A 55 -5.06 4.99 -6.35
CA LEU A 55 -5.70 5.49 -7.55
C LEU A 55 -7.21 5.29 -7.49
N LYS A 56 -7.94 6.21 -8.11
CA LYS A 56 -9.37 6.10 -8.36
C LYS A 56 -9.59 5.71 -9.81
N SER A 57 -10.47 4.72 -10.02
CA SER A 57 -10.89 4.32 -11.36
C SER A 57 -11.44 5.52 -12.12
N THR A 58 -11.12 5.62 -13.40
CA THR A 58 -11.61 6.68 -14.26
C THR A 58 -12.52 6.11 -15.34
N SER A 59 -13.65 6.76 -15.59
CA SER A 59 -14.61 6.38 -16.64
C SER A 59 -14.35 7.07 -17.98
N SER A 60 -13.42 8.03 -18.03
CA SER A 60 -13.41 9.07 -19.07
C SER A 60 -12.53 8.77 -20.30
N THR A 61 -11.68 7.74 -20.28
CA THR A 61 -10.82 7.41 -21.43
C THR A 61 -10.56 5.91 -21.51
N LYS A 62 -10.68 5.31 -22.72
CA LYS A 62 -10.48 3.86 -22.93
C LYS A 62 -9.11 3.35 -22.46
N ASP A 63 -8.08 4.20 -22.51
CA ASP A 63 -6.70 3.77 -22.26
C ASP A 63 -6.22 4.00 -20.83
N ILE A 64 -6.89 4.85 -20.04
CA ILE A 64 -6.51 5.10 -18.64
C ILE A 64 -7.44 4.30 -17.73
N ILE A 65 -6.84 3.45 -16.89
CA ILE A 65 -7.57 2.59 -15.96
C ILE A 65 -7.90 3.37 -14.68
N ALA A 66 -6.90 4.04 -14.10
CA ALA A 66 -7.05 4.75 -12.84
C ALA A 66 -6.05 5.90 -12.72
N LYS A 67 -6.37 6.88 -11.87
CA LYS A 67 -5.53 8.06 -11.60
C LYS A 67 -5.54 8.46 -10.13
N SER A 68 -4.47 9.10 -9.70
CA SER A 68 -4.36 9.84 -8.45
C SER A 68 -3.82 11.24 -8.75
N ASP A 69 -3.48 12.00 -7.71
CA ASP A 69 -2.88 13.32 -7.84
C ASP A 69 -1.46 13.29 -8.42
N ILE A 70 -0.77 12.15 -8.33
CA ILE A 70 0.66 12.02 -8.71
C ILE A 70 0.91 11.02 -9.82
N GLY A 71 -0.04 10.12 -10.11
CA GLY A 71 0.19 9.00 -10.99
C GLY A 71 -1.03 8.51 -11.75
N LYS A 72 -0.77 7.71 -12.79
CA LYS A 72 -1.78 7.10 -13.64
C LYS A 72 -1.40 5.67 -14.03
N LEU A 73 -2.36 4.77 -13.94
CA LEU A 73 -2.30 3.40 -14.47
C LEU A 73 -3.04 3.38 -15.80
N TYR A 74 -2.38 2.93 -16.86
CA TYR A 74 -2.93 3.00 -18.21
C TYR A 74 -2.45 1.84 -19.09
N ARG A 75 -3.13 1.62 -20.22
CA ARG A 75 -2.75 0.65 -21.25
C ARG A 75 -2.23 1.34 -22.49
N LYS A 76 -1.32 0.66 -23.19
CA LYS A 76 -0.89 1.00 -24.55
C LYS A 76 -0.89 -0.29 -25.38
N GLY A 77 -1.98 -0.52 -26.12
CA GLY A 77 -2.27 -1.83 -26.68
C GLY A 77 -2.55 -2.84 -25.56
N ASP A 78 -1.88 -3.99 -25.60
CA ASP A 78 -2.02 -5.05 -24.58
C ASP A 78 -1.14 -4.83 -23.34
N ASP A 79 -0.26 -3.82 -23.38
CA ASP A 79 0.72 -3.57 -22.33
C ASP A 79 0.17 -2.62 -21.25
N LEU A 80 0.43 -2.97 -19.97
CA LEU A 80 0.08 -2.17 -18.80
C LEU A 80 1.24 -1.27 -18.38
N TYR A 81 0.96 -0.02 -18.01
CA TYR A 81 1.95 0.97 -17.62
C TYR A 81 1.52 1.76 -16.38
N TYR A 82 2.51 2.19 -15.60
CA TYR A 82 2.34 3.21 -14.58
C TYR A 82 3.24 4.40 -14.88
N ALA A 83 2.67 5.60 -14.82
CA ALA A 83 3.41 6.84 -14.88
C ALA A 83 3.18 7.67 -13.62
N ASN A 84 4.25 8.28 -13.11
CA ASN A 84 4.24 9.21 -11.99
C ASN A 84 4.96 10.50 -12.40
N GLU A 85 4.26 11.62 -12.33
CA GLU A 85 4.75 12.90 -12.82
C GLU A 85 5.76 13.54 -11.85
N GLU A 86 5.53 13.41 -10.54
CA GLU A 86 6.40 13.91 -9.48
C GLU A 86 7.79 13.26 -9.54
N LEU A 87 7.82 11.93 -9.71
CA LEU A 87 9.05 11.14 -9.75
C LEU A 87 9.66 11.03 -11.15
N LYS A 88 8.98 11.56 -12.17
CA LYS A 88 9.35 11.44 -13.60
C LYS A 88 9.56 9.98 -14.03
N VAL A 89 8.67 9.09 -13.59
CA VAL A 89 8.71 7.66 -13.90
C VAL A 89 7.64 7.33 -14.92
N ASN A 90 8.01 6.54 -15.93
CA ASN A 90 7.06 5.88 -16.82
C ASN A 90 7.57 4.48 -17.12
N VAL A 91 6.89 3.46 -16.59
CA VAL A 91 7.34 2.07 -16.67
C VAL A 91 6.24 1.15 -17.18
N LYS A 92 6.66 0.22 -18.04
CA LYS A 92 5.86 -0.96 -18.36
C LYS A 92 5.81 -1.87 -17.12
N LEU A 93 4.64 -2.41 -16.85
CA LEU A 93 4.36 -3.33 -15.78
C LEU A 93 4.29 -4.75 -16.34
N GLU A 94 5.18 -5.63 -15.89
CA GLU A 94 5.22 -7.03 -16.31
C GLU A 94 4.75 -7.94 -15.17
N LYS A 95 3.95 -8.95 -15.50
CA LYS A 95 3.61 -10.00 -14.54
C LYS A 95 4.87 -10.76 -14.12
N LYS A 96 5.04 -10.95 -12.81
CA LYS A 96 6.10 -11.77 -12.20
C LYS A 96 5.48 -12.66 -11.12
N LYS A 97 6.04 -13.85 -10.96
CA LYS A 97 5.70 -14.72 -9.82
C LYS A 97 6.02 -13.99 -8.52
N TYR A 98 5.08 -14.03 -7.58
CA TYR A 98 5.27 -13.47 -6.27
C TYR A 98 6.36 -14.25 -5.51
N SER A 99 7.16 -13.55 -4.71
CA SER A 99 8.30 -14.14 -4.01
C SER A 99 8.56 -13.43 -2.70
N GLN A 100 9.30 -14.08 -1.79
CA GLN A 100 9.70 -13.46 -0.51
C GLN A 100 10.50 -12.16 -0.72
N LYS A 101 11.28 -12.06 -1.80
CA LYS A 101 12.00 -10.83 -2.14
C LYS A 101 11.05 -9.67 -2.42
N ILE A 102 9.94 -9.95 -3.12
CA ILE A 102 8.90 -8.95 -3.39
C ILE A 102 8.18 -8.59 -2.09
N ASP A 103 7.76 -9.57 -1.29
CA ASP A 103 7.11 -9.31 0.02
C ASP A 103 7.98 -8.44 0.92
N ASN A 104 9.29 -8.72 1.01
CA ASN A 104 10.23 -7.91 1.79
C ASN A 104 10.35 -6.47 1.26
N ARG A 105 10.30 -6.28 -0.06
CA ARG A 105 10.31 -4.94 -0.68
C ARG A 105 9.03 -4.19 -0.37
N ARG A 106 7.87 -4.82 -0.53
CA ARG A 106 6.55 -4.26 -0.20
C ARG A 106 6.46 -3.89 1.29
N TYR A 107 6.97 -4.74 2.18
CA TYR A 107 7.09 -4.41 3.61
C TYR A 107 7.93 -3.15 3.84
N LYS A 108 9.08 -3.01 3.16
CA LYS A 108 9.90 -1.79 3.27
C LYS A 108 9.23 -0.54 2.72
N ILE A 109 8.43 -0.65 1.65
CA ILE A 109 7.60 0.46 1.15
C ILE A 109 6.64 0.88 2.26
N PHE A 110 5.95 -0.08 2.87
CA PHE A 110 4.99 0.18 3.93
C PHE A 110 5.60 0.84 5.17
N GLU A 111 6.76 0.36 5.59
CA GLU A 111 7.50 0.89 6.73
C GLU A 111 7.91 2.36 6.51
N ILE A 112 8.39 2.70 5.31
CA ILE A 112 8.76 4.08 4.95
C ILE A 112 7.51 4.98 4.82
N ASP A 113 6.44 4.48 4.19
CA ASP A 113 5.18 5.22 4.05
C ASP A 113 4.56 5.54 5.43
N ALA A 114 4.57 4.59 6.36
CA ALA A 114 4.09 4.77 7.73
C ALA A 114 4.92 5.82 8.49
N PHE A 115 6.25 5.76 8.39
CA PHE A 115 7.13 6.77 8.99
C PHE A 115 6.84 8.17 8.44
N ASN A 116 6.68 8.30 7.12
CA ASN A 116 6.38 9.58 6.48
C ASN A 116 5.04 10.15 6.94
N ARG A 117 3.99 9.33 7.01
CA ARG A 117 2.67 9.75 7.53
C ARG A 117 2.75 10.24 8.96
N ILE A 118 3.48 9.54 9.83
CA ILE A 118 3.65 9.96 11.22
C ILE A 118 4.46 11.24 11.32
N SER A 119 5.48 11.42 10.48
CA SER A 119 6.28 12.65 10.47
C SER A 119 5.41 13.86 10.08
N ILE A 120 4.57 13.72 9.06
CA ILE A 120 3.60 14.75 8.67
C ILE A 120 2.61 15.05 9.81
N LEU A 121 2.08 14.02 10.47
CA LEU A 121 1.17 14.20 11.60
C LEU A 121 1.84 14.86 12.81
N LYS A 122 3.09 14.49 13.09
CA LYS A 122 3.91 15.06 14.15
C LYS A 122 4.10 16.56 13.92
N ASP A 123 4.48 16.95 12.71
CA ASP A 123 4.68 18.35 12.33
C ASP A 123 3.36 19.12 12.38
N SER A 124 2.28 18.55 11.83
CA SER A 124 0.95 19.18 11.80
C SER A 124 0.33 19.39 13.18
N LEU A 125 0.67 18.57 14.17
CA LEU A 125 0.14 18.66 15.54
C LEU A 125 1.16 19.23 16.53
N GLU A 126 2.32 19.67 16.04
CA GLU A 126 3.43 20.23 16.83
C GLU A 126 3.91 19.31 17.98
N VAL A 127 3.79 17.99 17.82
CA VAL A 127 4.20 17.01 18.84
C VAL A 127 5.72 16.87 18.81
N LYS A 128 6.46 17.29 19.83
CA LYS A 128 7.94 17.28 19.77
C LYS A 128 8.58 15.93 20.11
N ASP A 129 8.05 15.24 21.10
CA ASP A 129 8.76 14.12 21.75
C ASP A 129 8.40 12.73 21.22
N TYR A 130 7.46 12.65 20.28
CA TYR A 130 7.09 11.36 19.70
C TYR A 130 8.23 10.74 18.88
N LYS A 131 8.50 9.46 19.15
CA LYS A 131 9.45 8.61 18.42
C LYS A 131 8.69 7.50 17.70
N PHE A 132 8.90 7.38 16.39
CA PHE A 132 8.25 6.36 15.58
C PHE A 132 8.75 4.95 15.92
N GLU A 133 7.81 4.05 16.21
CA GLU A 133 8.08 2.63 16.39
C GLU A 133 8.11 1.92 15.02
N TRP A 134 9.28 1.47 14.61
CA TRP A 134 9.51 0.84 13.30
C TRP A 134 8.88 -0.56 13.15
N ASN A 135 8.34 -1.13 14.23
CA ASN A 135 7.69 -2.43 14.21
C ASN A 135 6.24 -2.31 13.70
N VAL A 136 6.08 -2.25 12.37
CA VAL A 136 4.78 -2.15 11.69
C VAL A 136 4.39 -3.44 10.96
N LYS A 137 4.95 -4.59 11.37
CA LYS A 137 4.75 -5.86 10.66
C LYS A 137 3.29 -6.31 10.65
N ASN A 138 2.58 -6.19 11.77
CA ASN A 138 1.17 -6.59 11.85
C ASN A 138 0.30 -5.71 10.95
N ASP A 139 0.53 -4.39 10.97
CA ASP A 139 -0.14 -3.46 10.07
C ASP A 139 0.13 -3.79 8.59
N TYR A 140 1.36 -4.15 8.25
CA TYR A 140 1.69 -4.59 6.90
C TYR A 140 0.99 -5.89 6.51
N LEU A 141 0.99 -6.90 7.39
CA LEU A 141 0.29 -8.16 7.13
C LEU A 141 -1.21 -7.89 6.91
N TYR A 142 -1.82 -7.05 7.74
CA TYR A 142 -3.20 -6.63 7.55
C TYR A 142 -3.41 -5.93 6.21
N PHE A 143 -2.58 -4.93 5.88
CA PHE A 143 -2.60 -4.20 4.60
C PHE A 143 -2.40 -5.09 3.36
N ARG A 144 -1.55 -6.10 3.49
CA ARG A 144 -1.26 -7.05 2.40
C ARG A 144 -2.44 -7.99 2.18
N ASP A 145 -3.07 -8.42 3.27
CA ASP A 145 -3.97 -9.56 3.29
C ASP A 145 -5.46 -9.17 3.30
N ASN A 146 -5.80 -7.91 3.52
CA ASN A 146 -7.18 -7.46 3.68
C ASN A 146 -7.54 -6.31 2.75
N HIS A 147 -8.84 -6.22 2.46
CA HIS A 147 -9.44 -5.01 1.94
C HIS A 147 -9.45 -3.94 3.03
N LEU A 148 -8.72 -2.85 2.81
CA LEU A 148 -8.69 -1.73 3.75
C LEU A 148 -10.03 -1.00 3.69
N SER A 149 -10.86 -1.16 4.71
CA SER A 149 -11.98 -0.27 4.91
C SER A 149 -11.50 1.15 5.19
N ASP A 150 -12.32 2.15 4.86
CA ASP A 150 -12.02 3.55 5.17
C ASP A 150 -11.90 3.80 6.70
N ASP A 151 -12.48 2.90 7.51
CA ASP A 151 -12.44 2.96 8.97
C ASP A 151 -11.20 2.29 9.57
N TYR A 152 -10.41 1.55 8.79
CA TYR A 152 -9.20 0.91 9.30
C TYR A 152 -8.19 1.96 9.75
N LYS A 153 -7.89 1.97 11.05
CA LYS A 153 -6.80 2.76 11.62
C LYS A 153 -5.63 1.84 11.95
N PRO A 154 -4.51 1.95 11.21
CA PRO A 154 -3.29 1.21 11.53
C PRO A 154 -2.84 1.41 12.98
N GLU A 155 -2.26 0.38 13.57
CA GLU A 155 -1.73 0.40 14.93
C GLU A 155 -0.71 1.53 15.11
N TYR A 156 0.17 1.76 14.13
CA TYR A 156 1.14 2.86 14.19
C TYR A 156 0.49 4.25 14.32
N ILE A 157 -0.70 4.45 13.72
CA ILE A 157 -1.49 5.69 13.89
C ILE A 157 -2.12 5.72 15.28
N ARG A 158 -2.70 4.60 15.73
CA ARG A 158 -3.34 4.51 17.06
C ARG A 158 -2.35 4.82 18.19
N LYS A 159 -1.13 4.26 18.10
CA LYS A 159 -0.04 4.51 19.06
C LYS A 159 0.33 5.98 19.13
N PHE A 160 0.42 6.65 17.98
CA PHE A 160 0.70 8.09 17.92
C PHE A 160 -0.34 8.92 18.69
N TYR A 161 -1.63 8.66 18.49
CA TYR A 161 -2.69 9.37 19.22
C TYR A 161 -2.82 8.96 20.69
N GLY A 162 -2.47 7.72 21.05
CA GLY A 162 -2.50 7.26 22.44
C GLY A 162 -1.37 7.79 23.33
N GLN A 163 -0.34 8.40 22.72
CA GLN A 163 0.79 9.03 23.42
C GLN A 163 0.74 10.57 23.42
N LYS A 164 -0.31 11.16 22.81
CA LYS A 164 -0.53 12.61 22.82
C LYS A 164 -1.09 13.08 24.16
#